data_AF-A0A938W8D9-F1
#
_entry.id   AF-A0A938W8D9-F1
#
_cell.length_a   1.000
_cell.length_b   1.000
_cell.length_c   1.000
_cell.angle_alpha   90.00
_cell.angle_beta   90.00
_cell.angle_gamma   90.00
#
_symmetry.space_group_name_H-M   'P 1'
#
loop_
_entity.id
_entity.type
_entity.pdbx_description
1 polymer ?
#
loop_
_entity_poly.entity_id
_entity_poly.type
_entity_poly.pdbx_seq_one_letter_code
_entity_poly.pdbx_strand_id
1 'polypeptide(L)'
;MTAGELFLESLSSGVITQAEIDWLLSQQDRLTRAEQAAMQRLGRLLDQGQIQLGCRVAPQLQRHRQALNEWIEPLGRRRRSSLVRTA
;
A
#
# COMPACT_ATOMS: atom_id res chain seq x y z
N MET A 1 3.20 9.93 -14.20
CA MET A 1 3.73 8.60 -13.89
C MET A 1 3.86 7.84 -15.20
N THR A 2 5.01 7.24 -15.46
CA THR A 2 5.24 6.35 -16.62
C THR A 2 5.08 4.89 -16.21
N ALA A 3 4.93 3.97 -17.17
CA ALA A 3 4.85 2.54 -16.86
C ALA A 3 6.16 2.02 -16.22
N GLY A 4 7.30 2.58 -16.64
CA GLY A 4 8.61 2.26 -16.06
C GLY A 4 8.73 2.71 -14.60
N GLU A 5 8.28 3.92 -14.27
CA GLU A 5 8.25 4.42 -12.89
C GLU A 5 7.37 3.55 -12.00
N LEU A 6 6.14 3.26 -12.44
CA LEU A 6 5.22 2.41 -11.70
C LEU A 6 5.82 1.01 -11.45
N PHE A 7 6.46 0.43 -12.47
CA PHE A 7 7.11 -0.86 -12.36
C PHE A 7 8.23 -0.86 -11.31
N LEU A 8 9.10 0.15 -11.33
CA LEU A 8 10.19 0.30 -10.36
C LEU A 8 9.66 0.55 -8.94
N GLU A 9 8.66 1.42 -8.79
CA GLU A 9 8.02 1.68 -7.49
C GLU A 9 7.35 0.44 -6.92
N SER A 10 6.67 -0.34 -7.76
CA SER A 10 6.03 -1.60 -7.33
C SER A 10 7.05 -2.66 -6.95
N LEU A 11 8.18 -2.74 -7.65
CA LEU A 11 9.29 -3.64 -7.28
C LEU A 11 9.97 -3.21 -5.98
N SER A 12 10.18 -1.90 -5.79
CA SER A 12 10.86 -1.35 -4.61
C SER A 12 10.00 -1.48 -3.34
N SER A 13 8.71 -1.14 -3.45
CA SER A 13 7.78 -1.19 -2.31
C SER A 13 7.17 -2.57 -2.07
N GLY A 14 7.19 -3.45 -3.07
CA GLY A 14 6.44 -4.72 -3.05
C GLY A 14 4.92 -4.53 -3.08
N VAL A 15 4.43 -3.30 -3.31
CA VAL A 15 3.01 -2.96 -3.29
C VAL A 15 2.63 -2.19 -4.55
N ILE A 16 1.54 -2.64 -5.18
CA ILE A 16 0.85 -1.89 -6.22
C ILE A 16 -0.57 -1.56 -5.74
N THR A 17 -1.06 -0.38 -6.08
CA THR A 17 -2.39 0.09 -5.69
C THR A 17 -3.42 -0.15 -6.78
N GLN A 18 -4.70 -0.19 -6.40
CA GLN A 18 -5.80 -0.35 -7.38
C GLN A 18 -5.79 0.76 -8.44
N ALA A 19 -5.58 2.02 -8.03
CA ALA A 19 -5.54 3.14 -8.96
C ALA A 19 -4.39 3.04 -9.99
N GLU A 20 -3.27 2.42 -9.59
CA GLU A 20 -2.16 2.15 -10.50
C GLU A 20 -2.47 1.05 -11.50
N ILE A 21 -3.18 0.01 -11.07
CA ILE A 21 -3.69 -1.03 -11.97
C ILE A 21 -4.72 -0.45 -12.95
N ASP A 22 -5.66 0.36 -12.46
CA ASP A 22 -6.67 0.99 -13.31
C ASP A 22 -5.99 1.92 -14.34
N TRP A 23 -4.97 2.67 -13.91
CA TRP A 23 -4.17 3.50 -14.81
C TRP A 23 -3.43 2.64 -15.85
N LEU A 24 -2.79 1.55 -15.43
CA LEU A 24 -2.10 0.61 -16.32
C LEU A 24 -3.03 0.04 -17.40
N LEU A 25 -4.23 -0.39 -17.00
CA LEU A 25 -5.25 -0.88 -17.92
C LEU A 25 -5.72 0.22 -18.89
N SER A 26 -5.83 1.47 -18.42
CA SER A 26 -6.19 2.60 -19.28
C SER A 26 -5.12 2.97 -20.33
N GLN A 27 -3.86 2.61 -20.08
CA GLN A 27 -2.73 2.92 -20.96
C GLN A 27 -2.33 1.75 -21.88
N GLN A 28 -2.96 0.58 -21.78
CA GLN A 28 -2.52 -0.66 -22.42
C GLN A 28 -2.20 -0.52 -23.93
N ASP A 29 -3.00 0.27 -24.66
CA ASP A 29 -2.84 0.50 -26.10
C ASP A 29 -1.73 1.50 -26.48
N ARG A 30 -1.24 2.27 -25.51
CA ARG A 30 -0.23 3.33 -25.71
C ARG A 30 1.19 2.91 -25.33
N LEU A 31 1.32 1.74 -24.73
CA LEU A 31 2.59 1.23 -24.22
C LEU A 31 3.43 0.64 -25.34
N THR A 32 4.74 0.89 -25.24
CA THR A 32 5.73 0.23 -26.08
C THR A 32 5.77 -1.27 -25.78
N ARG A 33 6.31 -2.07 -26.72
CA ARG A 33 6.51 -3.51 -26.50
C ARG A 33 7.33 -3.82 -25.24
N ALA A 34 8.32 -2.97 -24.92
CA ALA A 34 9.15 -3.13 -23.73
C ALA A 34 8.34 -2.90 -22.45
N GLU A 35 7.50 -1.87 -22.41
CA GLU A 35 6.62 -1.58 -21.28
C GLU A 35 5.55 -2.66 -21.11
N GLN A 36 4.98 -3.16 -22.21
CA GLN A 36 4.04 -4.28 -22.16
C GLN A 36 4.70 -5.55 -21.57
N ALA A 37 5.94 -5.85 -21.94
CA ALA A 37 6.69 -6.96 -21.35
C ALA A 37 6.94 -6.76 -19.84
N ALA A 38 7.24 -5.53 -19.41
CA ALA A 38 7.39 -5.19 -18.00
C ALA A 38 6.07 -5.36 -17.23
N MET A 39 4.94 -4.94 -17.81
CA MET A 39 3.62 -5.14 -17.22
C MET A 39 3.23 -6.61 -17.10
N GLN A 40 3.48 -7.41 -18.14
CA GLN A 40 3.26 -8.86 -18.06
C GLN A 40 4.11 -9.50 -16.96
N ARG A 41 5.35 -9.03 -16.78
CA ARG A 41 6.20 -9.46 -15.67
C ARG A 41 5.60 -9.04 -14.32
N LEU A 42 5.08 -7.82 -14.20
CA LEU A 42 4.43 -7.35 -13.00
C LEU A 42 3.18 -8.18 -12.65
N GLY A 43 2.39 -8.57 -13.66
CA GLY A 43 1.28 -9.53 -13.49
C GLY A 43 1.74 -10.87 -12.92
N ARG A 44 2.82 -11.45 -13.45
CA ARG A 44 3.39 -12.69 -12.89
C ARG A 44 3.87 -12.53 -11.43
N LEU A 45 4.44 -11.38 -11.09
CA LEU A 45 4.89 -11.09 -9.71
C LEU A 45 3.70 -10.95 -8.75
N LEU A 46 2.58 -10.41 -9.22
CA LEU A 46 1.31 -10.37 -8.49
C LEU A 46 0.78 -11.78 -8.25
N ASP A 47 0.73 -12.61 -9.29
CA ASP A 47 0.24 -14.00 -9.20
C ASP A 47 1.09 -14.85 -8.25
N GLN A 48 2.40 -14.57 -8.18
CA GLN A 48 3.35 -15.23 -7.27
C GLN A 48 3.29 -14.69 -5.83
N GLY A 49 2.54 -13.62 -5.57
CA GLY A 49 2.50 -12.94 -4.27
C GLY A 49 3.78 -12.18 -3.91
N GLN A 50 4.69 -11.97 -4.86
CA GLN A 50 5.91 -11.16 -4.64
C GLN A 50 5.59 -9.67 -4.59
N ILE A 51 4.58 -9.25 -5.36
CA ILE A 51 3.97 -7.92 -5.26
C ILE A 51 2.55 -8.13 -4.73
N GLN A 52 2.12 -7.27 -3.82
CA GLN A 52 0.79 -7.33 -3.22
C GLN A 52 -0.06 -6.14 -3.67
N LEU A 53 -1.36 -6.39 -3.82
CA LEU A 53 -2.33 -5.32 -3.99
C LEU A 53 -2.56 -4.64 -2.63
N GLY A 54 -2.40 -3.31 -2.59
CA GLY A 54 -2.50 -2.59 -1.32
C GLY A 54 -2.73 -1.09 -1.46
N CYS A 55 -2.41 -0.37 -0.40
CA CYS A 55 -2.48 1.08 -0.34
C CYS A 55 -1.14 1.67 0.10
N ARG A 56 -0.75 2.80 -0.49
CA ARG A 56 0.42 3.56 -0.03
C ARG A 56 -0.07 4.66 0.90
N VAL A 57 0.32 4.56 2.17
CA VAL A 57 -0.07 5.53 3.19
C VAL A 57 0.96 6.64 3.24
N ALA A 58 0.49 7.90 3.23
CA ALA A 58 1.38 9.04 3.40
C ALA A 58 2.14 8.93 4.74
N PRO A 59 3.45 9.22 4.77
CA PRO A 59 4.26 9.04 5.96
C PRO A 59 3.81 9.92 7.15
N GLN A 60 3.14 11.06 6.91
CA GLN A 60 2.51 11.82 8.01
C GLN A 60 1.33 11.06 8.65
N LEU A 61 0.46 10.45 7.82
CA LEU A 61 -0.70 9.69 8.32
C LEU A 61 -0.24 8.42 9.04
N GLN A 62 0.80 7.76 8.54
CA GLN A 62 1.38 6.59 9.20
C GLN A 62 1.96 6.93 10.58
N ARG A 63 2.72 8.03 10.69
CA ARG A 63 3.20 8.54 12.00
C ARG A 63 2.06 8.89 12.94
N HIS A 64 1.01 9.53 12.44
CA HIS A 64 -0.16 9.86 13.25
C HIS A 64 -0.88 8.60 13.76
N ARG A 65 -1.06 7.58 12.90
CA ARG A 65 -1.66 6.29 13.30
C ARG A 65 -0.79 5.54 14.30
N GLN A 66 0.54 5.56 14.14
CA GLN A 66 1.45 4.99 15.14
C GLN A 66 1.32 5.71 16.48
N ALA A 67 1.34 7.04 16.50
CA ALA A 67 1.15 7.82 17.72
C ALA A 67 -0.21 7.51 18.39
N LEU A 68 -1.28 7.39 17.61
CA LEU A 68 -2.60 7.00 18.12
C LEU A 68 -2.56 5.64 18.80
N ASN A 69 -2.01 4.62 18.14
CA ASN A 69 -2.00 3.24 18.64
C ASN A 69 -1.05 3.07 19.83
N GLU A 70 0.12 3.71 19.82
CA GLU A 70 1.12 3.57 20.87
C GLU A 70 0.83 4.42 22.10
N TRP A 71 0.27 5.62 21.93
CA TRP A 71 0.15 6.59 23.02
C TRP A 71 -1.30 6.83 23.43
N ILE A 72 -2.23 6.96 22.48
CA ILE A 72 -3.59 7.43 22.77
C ILE A 72 -4.52 6.26 23.11
N GLU A 73 -4.47 5.16 22.34
CA GLU A 73 -5.29 3.97 22.56
C GLU A 73 -5.05 3.31 23.94
N PRO A 74 -3.79 3.18 24.44
CA PRO A 74 -3.52 2.60 25.75
C PRO A 74 -4.07 3.43 26.90
N LEU A 75 -4.16 4.76 26.75
CA LEU A 75 -4.77 5.63 27.76
C LEU A 75 -6.28 5.38 27.87
N GLY A 76 -6.95 5.07 26.75
CA GLY A 76 -8.36 4.67 26.73
C GLY A 76 -8.60 3.33 27.43
N ARG A 77 -7.73 2.32 27.20
CA ARG A 77 -7.81 1.03 27.91
C ARG A 77 -7.56 1.17 29.41
N ARG A 78 -6.56 1.96 29.82
CA ARG A 78 -6.25 2.17 31.25
C ARG A 78 -7.38 2.87 32.01
N ARG A 79 -8.12 3.79 31.38
CA ARG A 79 -9.30 4.41 32.01
C ARG A 79 -10.45 3.42 32.22
N ARG A 80 -10.67 2.48 31.30
CA ARG A 80 -11.71 1.44 31.49
C ARG A 80 -11.32 0.43 32.56
N SER A 81 -10.05 0.03 32.65
CA SER A 81 -9.61 -0.87 33.72
C SER A 81 -9.57 -0.22 35.11
N SER A 82 -9.38 1.10 35.21
CA SER A 82 -9.50 1.81 36.49
C SER A 82 -10.94 1.98 36.96
N LEU A 83 -11.91 2.09 36.04
CA LEU A 83 -13.34 2.19 36.37
C LEU A 83 -13.95 0.84 36.79
N VAL A 84 -13.43 -0.28 36.30
CA VAL A 84 -13.89 -1.64 36.67
C VAL A 84 -13.34 -2.08 38.04
N ARG A 85 -12.25 -1.48 38.55
CA ARG A 85 -11.67 -1.82 39.87
C ARG A 85 -12.26 -1.06 41.06
N THR A 86 -13.14 -0.09 40.82
CA THR A 86 -13.77 0.73 41.86
C THR A 86 -15.27 0.48 42.03
N ALA A 87 -15.80 -0.59 41.44
CA ALA A 87 -17.16 -1.10 41.68
C ALA A 87 -17.13 -2.35 42.56
#